data_AF-A0A7K3SGU1-F1
#
_entry.id   AF-A0A7K3SGU1-F1
#
_cell.length_a   1.000
_cell.length_b   1.000
_cell.length_c   1.000
_cell.angle_alpha   90.00
_cell.angle_beta   90.00
_cell.angle_gamma   90.00
#
_symmetry.space_group_name_H-M   'P 1'
#
loop_
_entity.id
_entity.type
_entity.pdbx_description
1 polymer ?
#
loop_
_entity_poly.entity_id
_entity_poly.type
_entity_poly.pdbx_seq_one_letter_code
_entity_poly.pdbx_strand_id
1 'polypeptide(L)'
;MRRIALLTAFSVAAAVVAAAPGAAGAGPAWFTSWAQSQDGRAGAPVSAQSLRMITHLSQGGDAVRVRFQNTFGTGPLTIGHATAGPSAGGAAVSAVRGLTFAGRASVTIPA
;
A
#
# COMPACT_ATOMS: atom_id res chain seq x y z
N MET A 1 14.87 -75.28 17.53
CA MET A 1 14.20 -74.09 18.09
C MET A 1 14.60 -72.88 17.24
N ARG A 2 13.81 -72.53 16.20
CA ARG A 2 14.11 -71.43 15.27
C ARG A 2 13.13 -70.29 15.55
N ARG A 3 13.66 -69.17 16.03
CA ARG A 3 12.92 -67.97 16.43
C ARG A 3 12.49 -67.18 15.19
N ILE A 4 11.20 -66.88 15.09
CA ILE A 4 10.58 -66.04 14.07
C ILE A 4 10.86 -64.58 14.43
N ALA A 5 11.49 -63.82 13.54
CA ALA A 5 11.66 -62.38 13.70
C ALA A 5 10.65 -61.66 12.79
N LEU A 6 9.70 -60.95 13.40
CA LEU A 6 8.79 -60.04 12.69
C LEU A 6 9.56 -58.78 12.29
N LEU A 7 9.56 -58.47 10.99
CA LEU A 7 10.01 -57.19 10.46
C LEU A 7 8.82 -56.23 10.44
N THR A 8 8.84 -55.24 11.32
CA THR A 8 7.92 -54.10 11.33
C THR A 8 8.28 -53.15 10.19
N ALA A 9 7.38 -52.97 9.23
CA ALA A 9 7.53 -52.00 8.15
C ALA A 9 7.24 -50.58 8.67
N PHE A 10 8.23 -49.69 8.56
CA PHE A 10 8.09 -48.27 8.91
C PHE A 10 7.68 -47.50 7.65
N SER A 11 6.39 -47.11 7.56
CA SER A 11 5.90 -46.31 6.44
C SER A 11 6.38 -44.86 6.58
N VAL A 12 7.26 -44.41 5.69
CA VAL A 12 7.66 -43.00 5.58
C VAL A 12 6.54 -42.24 4.87
N ALA A 13 5.80 -41.41 5.60
CA ALA A 13 4.85 -40.47 5.02
C ALA A 13 5.63 -39.29 4.40
N ALA A 14 5.66 -39.21 3.07
CA ALA A 14 6.22 -38.05 2.37
C ALA A 14 5.28 -36.85 2.55
N ALA A 15 5.70 -35.84 3.32
CA ALA A 15 4.99 -34.58 3.41
C ALA A 15 5.14 -33.83 2.07
N VAL A 16 4.06 -33.74 1.30
CA VAL A 16 3.98 -32.84 0.15
C VAL A 16 3.90 -31.41 0.70
N VAL A 17 5.04 -30.71 0.73
CA VAL A 17 5.05 -29.27 0.94
C VAL A 17 4.42 -28.64 -0.30
N ALA A 18 3.17 -28.20 -0.18
CA ALA A 18 2.54 -27.36 -1.19
C ALA A 18 3.34 -26.06 -1.28
N ALA A 19 4.05 -25.86 -2.39
CA ALA A 19 4.68 -24.58 -2.68
C ALA A 19 3.57 -23.52 -2.79
N ALA A 20 3.54 -22.57 -1.85
CA ALA A 20 2.69 -21.40 -1.97
C ALA A 20 3.05 -20.66 -3.29
N PRO A 21 2.08 -20.14 -4.06
CA PRO A 21 2.39 -19.35 -5.24
C PRO A 21 3.07 -18.06 -4.78
N GLY A 22 4.40 -18.06 -4.82
CA GLY A 22 5.22 -16.96 -4.36
C GLY A 22 6.43 -16.81 -5.26
N ALA A 23 6.31 -15.91 -6.24
CA ALA A 23 7.40 -15.23 -6.92
C ALA A 23 8.25 -16.03 -7.93
N ALA A 24 7.61 -16.59 -8.96
CA ALA A 24 8.27 -16.71 -10.26
C ALA A 24 7.76 -15.57 -11.16
N GLY A 25 8.52 -14.46 -11.22
CA GLY A 25 8.30 -13.35 -12.16
C GLY A 25 7.87 -12.00 -11.56
N ALA A 26 8.31 -11.63 -10.36
CA ALA A 26 7.88 -10.38 -9.73
C ALA A 26 8.76 -9.19 -10.16
N GLY A 27 8.21 -8.28 -10.98
CA GLY A 27 8.68 -6.90 -10.99
C GLY A 27 8.52 -6.24 -9.60
N PRO A 28 8.78 -4.92 -9.47
CA PRO A 28 8.66 -4.23 -8.19
C PRO A 28 7.29 -4.51 -7.53
N ALA A 29 7.29 -5.14 -6.37
CA ALA A 29 6.08 -5.45 -5.63
C ALA A 29 5.61 -4.20 -4.86
N TRP A 30 4.32 -3.87 -5.00
CA TRP A 30 3.69 -2.80 -4.23
C TRP A 30 2.98 -3.37 -3.02
N PHE A 31 3.10 -2.70 -1.88
CA PHE A 31 2.38 -3.02 -0.66
C PHE A 31 1.77 -1.75 -0.06
N THR A 32 0.75 -1.92 0.76
CA THR A 32 0.12 -0.81 1.48
C THR A 32 0.94 -0.49 2.73
N SER A 33 1.60 0.66 2.75
CA SER A 33 2.35 1.12 3.93
C SER A 33 1.52 1.92 4.94
N TRP A 34 0.38 2.48 4.52
CA TRP A 34 -0.53 3.20 5.40
C TRP A 34 -1.89 3.34 4.72
N ALA A 35 -2.91 3.61 5.53
CA ALA A 35 -4.20 4.09 5.09
C ALA A 35 -4.70 5.11 6.14
N GLN A 36 -5.55 6.06 5.74
CA GLN A 36 -6.30 6.87 6.70
C GLN A 36 -7.69 6.29 6.86
N SER A 37 -8.18 6.25 8.10
CA SER A 37 -9.58 5.97 8.36
C SER A 37 -10.43 6.99 7.63
N GLN A 38 -11.46 6.50 6.97
CA GLN A 38 -12.49 7.35 6.39
C GLN A 38 -13.46 7.68 7.52
N ASP A 39 -13.16 8.72 8.29
CA ASP A 39 -14.08 9.25 9.28
C ASP A 39 -15.02 10.28 8.61
N GLY A 40 -16.11 10.64 9.31
CA GLY A 40 -17.25 11.39 8.83
C GLY A 40 -16.93 12.64 8.01
N ARG A 41 -17.92 13.07 7.22
CA ARG A 41 -17.81 14.25 6.35
C ARG A 41 -17.26 15.44 7.13
N ALA A 42 -16.18 16.03 6.61
CA ALA A 42 -15.67 17.31 7.10
C ALA A 42 -16.83 18.32 7.19
N GLY A 43 -16.87 19.12 8.25
CA GLY A 43 -17.95 20.10 8.49
C GLY A 43 -18.09 21.15 7.38
N ALA A 44 -17.09 21.26 6.49
CA ALA A 44 -17.14 22.06 5.27
C ALA A 44 -16.38 21.37 4.13
N PRO A 45 -16.76 21.62 2.86
CA PRO A 45 -16.01 21.17 1.70
C PRO A 45 -14.60 21.77 1.66
N VAL A 46 -13.64 20.99 1.16
CA VAL A 46 -12.31 21.50 0.84
C VAL A 46 -12.40 22.25 -0.49
N SER A 47 -12.32 23.58 -0.46
CA SER A 47 -12.34 24.42 -1.66
C SER A 47 -11.10 25.30 -1.73
N ALA A 48 -10.43 25.30 -2.89
CA ALA A 48 -9.32 26.19 -3.25
C ALA A 48 -8.22 26.32 -2.17
N GLN A 49 -7.88 25.21 -1.51
CA GLN A 49 -6.88 25.19 -0.44
C GLN A 49 -5.90 24.03 -0.60
N SER A 50 -4.71 24.20 -0.03
CA SER A 50 -3.71 23.14 0.08
C SER A 50 -3.86 22.42 1.41
N LEU A 51 -3.96 21.09 1.36
CA LEU A 51 -3.96 20.24 2.55
C LEU A 51 -2.58 19.67 2.80
N ARG A 52 -2.18 19.63 4.07
CA ARG A 52 -0.96 18.96 4.51
C ARG A 52 -1.31 17.71 5.28
N MET A 53 -0.93 16.57 4.72
CA MET A 53 -1.10 15.26 5.33
C MET A 53 0.26 14.74 5.79
N ILE A 54 0.44 14.58 7.11
CA ILE A 54 1.61 13.93 7.69
C ILE A 54 1.19 12.50 8.02
N THR A 55 1.91 11.52 7.48
CA THR A 55 1.62 10.11 7.69
C THR A 55 2.88 9.37 8.15
N HIS A 56 2.68 8.33 8.94
CA HIS A 56 3.73 7.43 9.37
C HIS A 56 3.62 6.13 8.56
N LEU A 57 4.67 5.82 7.81
CA LEU A 57 4.77 4.62 7.01
C LEU A 57 5.07 3.43 7.93
N SER A 58 4.26 2.36 7.88
CA SER A 58 4.58 1.11 8.58
C SER A 58 5.77 0.38 7.96
N GLN A 59 6.02 0.57 6.66
CA GLN A 59 7.13 -0.05 5.94
C GLN A 59 7.63 0.85 4.81
N GLY A 60 8.95 1.02 4.72
CA GLY A 60 9.60 1.85 3.71
C GLY A 60 9.95 1.10 2.40
N GLY A 61 10.52 1.83 1.46
CA GLY A 61 11.04 1.34 0.18
C GLY A 61 11.61 2.49 -0.65
N ASP A 62 12.04 2.20 -1.87
CA ASP A 62 12.70 3.20 -2.74
C ASP A 62 11.72 4.09 -3.52
N ALA A 63 10.42 3.79 -3.44
CA ALA A 63 9.37 4.52 -4.13
C ALA A 63 8.09 4.59 -3.30
N VAL A 64 7.34 5.69 -3.48
CA VAL A 64 6.01 5.88 -2.90
C VAL A 64 5.00 6.09 -4.02
N ARG A 65 3.85 5.44 -3.90
CA ARG A 65 2.68 5.68 -4.74
C ARG A 65 1.52 6.11 -3.84
N VAL A 66 0.90 7.24 -4.16
CA VAL A 66 -0.24 7.78 -3.41
C VAL A 66 -1.51 7.52 -4.20
N ARG A 67 -2.53 6.96 -3.54
CA ARG A 67 -3.87 6.77 -4.11
C ARG A 67 -4.85 7.72 -3.42
N PHE A 68 -5.48 8.58 -4.21
CA PHE A 68 -6.56 9.46 -3.76
C PHE A 68 -7.90 8.84 -4.13
N GLN A 69 -8.92 9.09 -3.32
CA GLN A 69 -10.29 8.62 -3.53
C GLN A 69 -11.28 9.70 -3.09
N ASN A 70 -12.37 9.85 -3.83
CA ASN A 70 -13.43 10.84 -3.57
C ASN A 70 -14.77 10.17 -3.24
N THR A 71 -14.72 9.02 -2.57
CA THR A 71 -15.86 8.13 -2.29
C THR A 71 -17.04 8.81 -1.58
N PHE A 72 -16.79 9.87 -0.80
CA PHE A 72 -17.83 10.58 -0.04
C PHE A 72 -18.12 11.99 -0.55
N GLY A 73 -17.45 12.41 -1.62
CA GLY A 73 -17.70 13.68 -2.28
C GLY A 73 -19.11 13.74 -2.84
N THR A 74 -19.70 14.92 -2.87
CA THR A 74 -20.99 15.16 -3.56
C THR A 74 -20.79 15.67 -4.99
N GLY A 75 -19.55 15.80 -5.43
CA GLY A 75 -19.17 16.24 -6.77
C GLY A 75 -17.70 15.95 -7.06
N PRO A 76 -17.22 16.25 -8.27
CA PRO A 76 -15.85 15.99 -8.67
C PRO A 76 -14.83 16.74 -7.80
N LEU A 77 -13.74 16.06 -7.45
CA LEU A 77 -12.60 16.64 -6.74
C LEU A 77 -11.43 16.83 -7.72
N THR A 78 -11.03 18.07 -7.93
CA THR A 78 -9.83 18.39 -8.72
C THR A 78 -8.62 18.60 -7.81
N ILE A 79 -7.58 17.80 -8.02
CA ILE A 79 -6.25 18.01 -7.44
C ILE A 79 -5.42 18.77 -8.50
N GLY A 80 -5.18 20.06 -8.28
CA GLY A 80 -4.43 20.90 -9.21
C GLY A 80 -2.92 20.63 -9.21
N HIS A 81 -2.39 20.24 -8.07
CA HIS A 81 -0.98 19.90 -7.88
C HIS A 81 -0.83 19.07 -6.60
N ALA A 82 0.10 18.13 -6.58
CA ALA A 82 0.42 17.36 -5.39
C ALA A 82 1.93 17.11 -5.30
N THR A 83 2.44 17.12 -4.07
CA THR A 83 3.86 16.86 -3.79
C THR A 83 4.00 15.92 -2.60
N ALA A 84 5.10 15.17 -2.57
CA ALA A 84 5.49 14.36 -1.42
C ALA A 84 6.97 14.58 -1.08
N GLY A 85 7.32 14.38 0.18
CA GLY A 85 8.68 14.43 0.69
C GLY A 85 8.70 14.06 2.17
N PRO A 86 9.87 13.71 2.74
CA PRO A 86 9.99 13.46 4.17
C PRO A 86 9.53 14.67 5.00
N SER A 87 8.84 14.39 6.11
CA SER A 87 8.47 15.42 7.07
C SER A 87 9.72 16.02 7.71
N ALA A 88 9.77 17.36 7.79
CA ALA A 88 10.80 18.08 8.54
C ALA A 88 10.24 18.70 9.84
N GLY A 89 9.06 18.25 10.28
CA GLY A 89 8.38 18.73 11.48
C GLY A 89 7.36 19.84 11.19
N GLY A 90 6.24 19.82 11.93
CA GLY A 90 5.13 20.76 11.70
C GLY A 90 4.69 20.75 10.23
N ALA A 91 4.63 21.94 9.60
CA ALA A 91 4.29 22.05 8.19
C ALA A 91 5.48 21.85 7.22
N ALA A 92 6.70 21.70 7.72
CA ALA A 92 7.90 21.65 6.90
C ALA A 92 8.08 20.29 6.21
N VAL A 93 8.63 20.31 5.00
CA VAL A 93 8.92 19.14 4.17
C VAL A 93 10.29 19.31 3.52
N SER A 94 11.06 18.22 3.47
CA SER A 94 12.36 18.18 2.78
C SER A 94 12.27 17.34 1.50
N ALA A 95 13.26 17.47 0.61
CA ALA A 95 13.38 16.69 -0.62
C ALA A 95 12.06 16.54 -1.42
N VAL A 96 11.37 17.66 -1.62
CA VAL A 96 10.04 17.71 -2.25
C VAL A 96 10.10 17.17 -3.68
N ARG A 97 9.18 16.25 -4.01
CA ARG A 97 8.96 15.72 -5.34
C ARG A 97 7.51 15.94 -5.77
N GLY A 98 7.32 16.39 -7.00
CA GLY A 98 6.00 16.46 -7.63
C GLY A 98 5.44 15.07 -7.88
N LEU A 99 4.17 14.88 -7.57
CA LEU A 99 3.42 13.68 -7.93
C LEU A 99 2.78 13.87 -9.31
N THR A 100 2.66 12.78 -10.06
CA THR A 100 1.98 12.78 -11.36
C THR A 100 0.87 11.75 -11.41
N PHE A 101 -0.13 12.03 -12.24
CA PHE A 101 -1.30 11.20 -12.50
C PHE A 101 -1.28 10.83 -13.98
N ALA A 102 -0.82 9.61 -14.30
CA ALA A 102 -0.56 9.20 -15.69
C ALA A 102 0.29 10.23 -16.47
N GLY A 103 1.35 10.75 -15.82
CA GLY A 103 2.24 11.76 -16.39
C GLY A 103 1.75 13.22 -16.31
N ARG A 104 0.51 13.47 -15.85
CA ARG A 104 -0.04 14.83 -15.68
C ARG A 104 0.17 15.34 -14.25
N ALA A 105 0.34 16.65 -14.09
CA ALA A 105 0.47 17.28 -12.76
C ALA A 105 -0.87 17.37 -11.98
N SER A 106 -1.99 17.22 -12.68
CA SER A 106 -3.34 17.38 -12.13
C SER A 106 -4.25 16.21 -12.52
N VAL A 107 -5.26 15.94 -11.69
CA VAL A 107 -6.31 14.96 -11.92
C VAL A 107 -7.64 15.46 -11.35
N THR A 108 -8.73 15.11 -12.03
CA THR A 108 -10.09 15.23 -11.48
C THR A 108 -10.61 13.83 -11.15
N ILE A 109 -11.05 13.65 -9.92
CA ILE A 109 -11.60 12.40 -9.40
C ILE A 109 -13.12 12.56 -9.34
N PRO A 110 -13.91 11.68 -9.99
CA PRO A 110 -15.36 11.73 -9.89
C PRO A 110 -15.83 11.46 -8.45
N ALA A 111 -17.08 11.80 -8.15
CA ALA A 111 -17.74 11.33 -6.93
C ALA A 111 -18.16 9.86 -7.09
#